data_AF-A0A927LZM3-F1
#
_entry.id   AF-A0A927LZM3-F1
#
_cell.length_a   1.000
_cell.length_b   1.000
_cell.length_c   1.000
_cell.angle_alpha   90.00
_cell.angle_beta   90.00
_cell.angle_gamma   90.00
#
_symmetry.space_group_name_H-M   'P 1'
#
loop_
_entity.id
_entity.type
_entity.pdbx_description
1 polymer ?
#
loop_
_entity_poly.entity_id
_entity_poly.type
_entity_poly.pdbx_seq_one_letter_code
_entity_poly.pdbx_strand_id
1 'polypeptide(L)'
;MISFADRVKGVVFGTAFGDAMGAVVEKMTHAQIKEQYGRIETVKTKWWKADWPETSRLGRMRGQGIVTDDTLMTLALMNVYCTERRHLDAYDMANEFVKEIAFRPRYIPEFGREALILDRLFYPEKHIFNRHVLANCEPREGGYGNMVNCGAAMYIAPIGMVNACNPKAAYDEAILFASGHQLSYGLEAAGVLAACVAKAFEPGVSVQDIVDTALRYAKDGTKQAIHDVCAKALELRAVKQERSRVVQALHEAMVPYSPMGDDVNRSIDKLGIPSNHYTPSRLFSIEELPLALAYIVLHDGDLLEAVKDGVSSGRDTDSIGVMIGAILGAMQGVQAIPADEIAALEEANKQDFQTQCDRFIEAASAIIQEDVHFNERRQQLLRSIQ
;
A
#
# COMPACT_ATOMS: atom_id res chain seq x y z
N MET A 1 26.42 -1.36 0.23
CA MET A 1 25.36 -0.34 0.14
C MET A 1 24.34 -0.86 -0.86
N ILE A 2 23.05 -0.91 -0.50
CA ILE A 2 21.99 -1.42 -1.38
C ILE A 2 21.77 -0.40 -2.50
N SER A 3 21.74 -0.84 -3.76
CA SER A 3 21.58 0.04 -4.91
C SER A 3 20.16 0.60 -5.00
N PHE A 4 19.97 1.72 -5.71
CA PHE A 4 18.62 2.24 -6.00
C PHE A 4 17.75 1.18 -6.71
N ALA A 5 18.33 0.47 -7.68
CA ALA A 5 17.65 -0.60 -8.41
C ALA A 5 17.20 -1.75 -7.48
N ASP A 6 18.06 -2.21 -6.56
CA ASP A 6 17.71 -3.27 -5.60
C ASP A 6 16.62 -2.81 -4.63
N ARG A 7 16.61 -1.53 -4.22
CA ARG A 7 15.56 -0.95 -3.38
C ARG A 7 14.23 -0.84 -4.12
N VAL A 8 14.25 -0.40 -5.39
CA VAL A 8 13.05 -0.39 -6.24
C VAL A 8 12.47 -1.79 -6.41
N LYS A 9 13.30 -2.78 -6.72
CA LYS A 9 12.88 -4.19 -6.77
C LYS A 9 12.37 -4.66 -5.40
N GLY A 10 13.00 -4.22 -4.32
CA GLY A 10 12.56 -4.48 -2.95
C GLY A 10 11.16 -3.96 -2.68
N VAL A 11 10.82 -2.74 -3.10
CA VAL A 11 9.45 -2.20 -3.00
C VAL A 11 8.48 -3.05 -3.79
N VAL A 12 8.76 -3.35 -5.06
CA VAL A 12 7.84 -4.08 -5.95
C VAL A 12 7.58 -5.49 -5.44
N PHE A 13 8.63 -6.26 -5.14
CA PHE A 13 8.49 -7.61 -4.60
C PHE A 13 8.00 -7.61 -3.16
N GLY A 14 8.31 -6.60 -2.36
CA GLY A 14 7.79 -6.45 -0.99
C GLY A 14 6.28 -6.21 -0.99
N THR A 15 5.79 -5.32 -1.86
CA THR A 15 4.36 -5.12 -2.12
C THR A 15 3.71 -6.43 -2.54
N ALA A 16 4.25 -7.12 -3.55
CA ALA A 16 3.70 -8.39 -4.05
C ALA A 16 3.70 -9.51 -2.98
N PHE A 17 4.75 -9.57 -2.16
CA PHE A 17 4.87 -10.52 -1.06
C PHE A 17 3.82 -10.28 0.02
N GLY A 18 3.68 -9.03 0.46
CA GLY A 18 2.66 -8.64 1.44
C GLY A 18 1.23 -8.87 0.95
N ASP A 19 0.95 -8.47 -0.30
CA ASP A 19 -0.33 -8.67 -0.99
C ASP A 19 -0.69 -10.16 -1.05
N ALA A 20 0.17 -10.98 -1.67
CA ALA A 20 -0.10 -12.40 -1.85
C ALA A 20 -0.26 -13.17 -0.53
N MET A 21 0.49 -12.81 0.53
CA MET A 21 0.32 -13.42 1.85
C MET A 21 -0.97 -12.98 2.55
N GLY A 22 -1.29 -11.69 2.54
CA GLY A 22 -2.46 -11.16 3.22
C GLY A 22 -3.78 -11.48 2.52
N ALA A 23 -3.78 -11.59 1.19
CA ALA A 23 -4.95 -11.92 0.39
C ALA A 23 -5.54 -13.29 0.74
N VAL A 24 -4.71 -14.19 1.29
CA VAL A 24 -5.07 -15.55 1.74
C VAL A 24 -6.04 -15.53 2.91
N VAL A 25 -6.09 -14.47 3.71
CA VAL A 25 -6.90 -14.39 4.94
C VAL A 25 -7.69 -13.09 5.08
N GLU A 26 -7.72 -12.28 4.02
CA GLU A 26 -8.51 -11.04 3.99
C GLU A 26 -9.95 -11.29 4.49
N LYS A 27 -10.39 -10.41 5.39
CA LYS A 27 -11.70 -10.41 6.08
C LYS A 27 -11.91 -11.48 7.15
N MET A 28 -10.89 -12.25 7.49
CA MET A 28 -10.91 -13.12 8.67
C MET A 28 -10.52 -12.34 9.93
N THR A 29 -11.06 -12.74 11.08
CA THR A 29 -10.57 -12.29 12.39
C THR A 29 -9.28 -13.00 12.76
N HIS A 30 -8.48 -12.41 13.65
CA HIS A 30 -7.29 -13.07 14.19
C HIS A 30 -7.57 -14.47 14.76
N ALA A 31 -8.70 -14.63 15.46
CA ALA A 31 -9.09 -15.91 16.05
C ALA A 31 -9.30 -16.99 14.97
N GLN A 32 -9.99 -16.65 13.89
CA GLN A 32 -10.20 -17.56 12.75
C GLN A 32 -8.88 -17.90 12.06
N ILE A 33 -7.99 -16.92 11.85
CA ILE A 33 -6.67 -17.16 11.25
C ILE A 33 -5.85 -18.11 12.13
N LYS A 34 -5.81 -17.85 13.44
CA LYS A 34 -5.10 -18.69 14.40
C LYS A 34 -5.64 -20.12 14.43
N GLU A 35 -6.95 -20.29 14.37
CA GLU A 35 -7.58 -21.62 14.36
C GLU A 35 -7.26 -22.40 13.07
N GLN A 36 -7.37 -21.74 11.92
CA GLN A 36 -7.25 -22.41 10.62
C GLN A 36 -5.81 -22.55 10.12
N TYR A 37 -4.96 -21.57 10.41
CA TYR A 37 -3.59 -21.46 9.87
C TYR A 37 -2.52 -21.38 10.96
N GLY A 38 -2.89 -21.02 12.19
CA GLY A 38 -1.94 -20.65 13.24
C GLY A 38 -1.33 -19.27 12.97
N ARG A 39 -0.52 -19.19 11.91
CA ARG A 39 0.12 -17.97 11.39
C ARG A 39 0.41 -18.18 9.90
N ILE A 40 0.28 -17.13 9.11
CA ILE A 40 0.66 -17.17 7.70
C ILE A 40 2.18 -17.06 7.60
N GLU A 41 2.82 -18.08 7.03
CA GLU A 41 4.29 -18.20 6.99
C GLU A 41 4.89 -18.03 5.59
N THR A 42 4.10 -18.18 4.52
CA THR A 42 4.59 -18.21 3.13
C THR A 42 3.50 -17.80 2.13
N VAL A 43 3.89 -17.27 0.95
CA VAL A 43 2.96 -16.96 -0.16
C VAL A 43 2.32 -18.23 -0.73
N LYS A 44 2.92 -19.41 -0.50
CA LYS A 44 2.43 -20.73 -0.94
C LYS A 44 1.21 -21.20 -0.14
N THR A 45 0.68 -20.38 0.76
CA THR A 45 -0.47 -20.72 1.59
C THR A 45 -1.75 -20.83 0.75
N LYS A 46 -2.55 -21.86 1.01
CA LYS A 46 -3.85 -22.08 0.35
C LYS A 46 -4.90 -21.10 0.90
N TRP A 47 -5.59 -20.40 0.00
CA TRP A 47 -6.68 -19.49 0.34
C TRP A 47 -7.87 -20.19 1.01
N TRP A 48 -8.44 -19.57 2.04
CA TRP A 48 -9.51 -20.15 2.87
C TRP A 48 -10.80 -20.41 2.10
N LYS A 49 -11.04 -19.67 1.01
CA LYS A 49 -12.19 -19.89 0.11
C LYS A 49 -11.87 -20.77 -1.09
N ALA A 50 -10.65 -21.30 -1.25
CA ALA A 50 -10.23 -21.95 -2.50
C ALA A 50 -11.17 -23.08 -2.96
N ASP A 51 -11.75 -23.83 -2.02
CA ASP A 51 -12.66 -24.95 -2.30
C ASP A 51 -14.14 -24.52 -2.42
N TRP A 52 -14.44 -23.23 -2.29
CA TRP A 52 -15.80 -22.71 -2.40
C TRP A 52 -16.25 -22.66 -3.86
N PRO A 53 -17.58 -22.71 -4.11
CA PRO A 53 -18.12 -22.50 -5.45
C PRO A 53 -17.64 -21.18 -6.05
N GLU A 54 -17.36 -21.16 -7.35
CA GLU A 54 -16.83 -20.01 -8.07
C GLU A 54 -17.69 -18.74 -7.89
N THR A 55 -19.02 -18.91 -7.85
CA THR A 55 -19.97 -17.80 -7.60
C THR A 55 -19.77 -17.15 -6.24
N SER A 56 -19.46 -17.94 -5.20
CA SER A 56 -19.18 -17.44 -3.85
C SER A 56 -17.83 -16.74 -3.75
N ARG A 57 -16.92 -17.05 -4.67
CA ARG A 57 -15.62 -16.39 -4.84
C ARG A 57 -15.67 -15.22 -5.81
N LEU A 58 -16.82 -14.93 -6.43
CA LEU A 58 -16.97 -13.93 -7.49
C LEU A 58 -15.99 -14.15 -8.66
N GLY A 59 -15.75 -15.41 -9.03
CA GLY A 59 -14.82 -15.78 -10.11
C GLY A 59 -13.33 -15.61 -9.75
N ARG A 60 -13.00 -15.31 -8.49
CA ARG A 60 -11.62 -15.03 -8.05
C ARG A 60 -10.95 -16.27 -7.49
N MET A 61 -9.64 -16.36 -7.64
CA MET A 61 -8.72 -17.27 -6.95
C MET A 61 -7.64 -16.47 -6.26
N ARG A 62 -7.18 -16.93 -5.09
CA ARG A 62 -6.10 -16.31 -4.31
C ARG A 62 -5.25 -17.38 -3.64
N GLY A 63 -4.17 -16.93 -2.99
CA GLY A 63 -3.16 -17.80 -2.38
C GLY A 63 -2.26 -18.43 -3.44
N GLN A 64 -1.31 -19.26 -3.00
CA GLN A 64 -0.28 -19.83 -3.89
C GLN A 64 0.48 -18.76 -4.70
N GLY A 65 0.83 -17.64 -4.06
CA GLY A 65 1.56 -16.54 -4.70
C GLY A 65 0.72 -15.57 -5.52
N ILE A 66 -0.59 -15.80 -5.67
CA ILE A 66 -1.47 -14.90 -6.44
C ILE A 66 -1.59 -13.53 -5.75
N VAL A 67 -1.17 -12.47 -6.44
CA VAL A 67 -1.36 -11.07 -6.04
C VAL A 67 -2.75 -10.56 -6.41
N THR A 68 -3.13 -9.42 -5.84
CA THR A 68 -4.45 -8.82 -6.03
C THR A 68 -4.35 -7.43 -6.67
N ASP A 69 -5.39 -6.61 -6.50
CA ASP A 69 -5.48 -5.27 -7.02
C ASP A 69 -4.38 -4.33 -6.49
N ASP A 70 -3.90 -4.51 -5.26
CA ASP A 70 -2.83 -3.70 -4.66
C ASP A 70 -1.56 -3.72 -5.53
N THR A 71 -1.07 -4.92 -5.87
CA THR A 71 0.10 -5.08 -6.75
C THR A 71 -0.20 -4.62 -8.18
N LEU A 72 -1.37 -4.97 -8.73
CA LEU A 72 -1.72 -4.61 -10.10
C LEU A 72 -1.83 -3.09 -10.31
N MET A 73 -2.40 -2.37 -9.34
CA MET A 73 -2.47 -0.91 -9.35
C MET A 73 -1.10 -0.26 -9.12
N THR A 74 -0.22 -0.89 -8.31
CA THR A 74 1.17 -0.44 -8.13
C THR A 74 1.92 -0.49 -9.46
N LEU A 75 1.81 -1.61 -10.18
CA LEU A 75 2.41 -1.78 -11.51
C LEU A 75 1.79 -0.81 -12.54
N ALA A 76 0.49 -0.55 -12.47
CA ALA A 76 -0.17 0.46 -13.31
C ALA A 76 0.42 1.86 -13.07
N LEU A 77 0.63 2.27 -11.82
CA LEU A 77 1.22 3.57 -11.51
C LEU A 77 2.67 3.66 -11.97
N MET A 78 3.46 2.59 -11.86
CA MET A 78 4.80 2.51 -12.45
C MET A 78 4.78 2.75 -13.97
N ASN A 79 3.80 2.16 -14.68
CA ASN A 79 3.63 2.36 -16.12
C ASN A 79 3.29 3.82 -16.45
N VAL A 80 2.49 4.52 -15.63
CA VAL A 80 2.19 5.95 -15.83
C VAL A 80 3.48 6.77 -15.79
N TYR A 81 4.36 6.53 -14.82
CA TYR A 81 5.67 7.20 -14.79
C TYR A 81 6.55 6.86 -16.00
N CYS A 82 6.47 5.63 -16.51
CA CYS A 82 7.21 5.24 -17.71
C CYS A 82 6.72 5.98 -18.96
N THR A 83 5.44 6.35 -19.01
CA THR A 83 4.84 7.14 -20.09
C THR A 83 5.14 8.63 -19.92
N GLU A 84 4.81 9.20 -18.76
CA GLU A 84 4.85 10.65 -18.54
C GLU A 84 6.28 11.17 -18.31
N ARG A 85 7.16 10.36 -17.69
CA ARG A 85 8.56 10.70 -17.36
C ARG A 85 8.72 12.05 -16.64
N ARG A 86 7.75 12.39 -15.77
CA ARG A 86 7.74 13.57 -14.89
C ARG A 86 6.94 13.26 -13.62
N HIS A 87 6.94 14.18 -12.66
CA HIS A 87 6.03 14.14 -11.52
C HIS A 87 4.56 14.23 -11.95
N LEU A 88 3.71 13.53 -11.21
CA LEU A 88 2.31 13.29 -11.53
C LEU A 88 1.36 14.11 -10.67
N ASP A 89 0.16 14.37 -11.19
CA ASP A 89 -0.95 14.96 -10.43
C ASP A 89 -2.30 14.32 -10.79
N ALA A 90 -3.40 14.88 -10.28
CA ALA A 90 -4.73 14.36 -10.54
C ALA A 90 -5.10 14.30 -12.03
N TYR A 91 -4.50 15.12 -12.92
CA TYR A 91 -4.76 15.01 -14.36
C TYR A 91 -4.19 13.71 -14.92
N ASP A 92 -3.08 13.23 -14.38
CA ASP A 92 -2.51 11.93 -14.75
C ASP A 92 -3.36 10.77 -14.24
N MET A 93 -4.02 10.94 -13.08
CA MET A 93 -5.06 10.02 -12.61
C MET A 93 -6.20 9.92 -13.64
N ALA A 94 -6.75 11.06 -14.04
CA ALA A 94 -7.89 11.16 -14.95
C ALA A 94 -7.56 10.75 -16.40
N ASN A 95 -6.28 10.80 -16.77
CA ASN A 95 -5.78 10.49 -18.11
C ASN A 95 -5.10 9.10 -18.14
N GLU A 96 -3.80 9.04 -17.86
CA GLU A 96 -2.98 7.86 -18.15
C GLU A 96 -3.25 6.72 -17.17
N PHE A 97 -3.49 7.00 -15.90
CA PHE A 97 -3.80 5.96 -14.91
C PHE A 97 -5.15 5.28 -15.19
N VAL A 98 -6.18 6.04 -15.54
CA VAL A 98 -7.47 5.49 -15.99
C VAL A 98 -7.32 4.58 -17.21
N LYS A 99 -6.43 4.91 -18.16
CA LYS A 99 -6.14 4.02 -19.30
C LYS A 99 -5.56 2.69 -18.85
N GLU A 100 -4.61 2.71 -17.92
CA GLU A 100 -4.02 1.48 -17.35
C GLU A 100 -5.08 0.60 -16.69
N ILE A 101 -5.98 1.16 -15.87
CA ILE A 101 -6.93 0.34 -15.12
C ILE A 101 -8.16 -0.08 -15.93
N ALA A 102 -8.63 0.75 -16.86
CA ALA A 102 -9.94 0.58 -17.50
C ALA A 102 -9.91 0.35 -19.03
N PHE A 103 -8.76 0.53 -19.69
CA PHE A 103 -8.70 0.43 -21.16
C PHE A 103 -7.55 -0.42 -21.71
N ARG A 104 -6.61 -0.85 -20.86
CA ARG A 104 -5.48 -1.71 -21.25
C ARG A 104 -5.66 -3.10 -20.63
N PRO A 105 -6.04 -4.11 -21.44
CA PRO A 105 -6.12 -5.48 -20.96
C PRO A 105 -4.76 -5.97 -20.47
N ARG A 106 -4.78 -6.74 -19.37
CA ARG A 106 -3.61 -7.47 -18.89
C ARG A 106 -4.04 -8.77 -18.24
N TYR A 107 -3.08 -9.67 -18.01
CA TYR A 107 -3.34 -10.88 -17.25
C TYR A 107 -3.70 -10.53 -15.80
N ILE A 108 -4.90 -10.94 -15.36
CA ILE A 108 -5.38 -10.77 -13.98
C ILE A 108 -5.24 -12.14 -13.29
N PRO A 109 -4.25 -12.33 -12.40
CA PRO A 109 -3.95 -13.61 -11.78
C PRO A 109 -5.14 -14.25 -11.07
N GLU A 110 -5.93 -13.44 -10.36
CA GLU A 110 -7.11 -13.94 -9.63
C GLU A 110 -8.21 -14.48 -10.55
N PHE A 111 -8.27 -14.04 -11.81
CA PHE A 111 -9.21 -14.58 -12.80
C PHE A 111 -8.59 -15.67 -13.69
N GLY A 112 -7.26 -15.81 -13.67
CA GLY A 112 -6.54 -16.74 -14.54
C GLY A 112 -6.63 -16.41 -16.03
N ARG A 113 -6.99 -15.18 -16.42
CA ARG A 113 -7.19 -14.74 -17.81
C ARG A 113 -6.86 -13.28 -18.02
N GLU A 114 -6.81 -12.85 -19.29
CA GLU A 114 -6.79 -11.43 -19.62
C GLU A 114 -8.14 -10.77 -19.30
N ALA A 115 -8.06 -9.60 -18.67
CA ALA A 115 -9.18 -8.73 -18.34
C ALA A 115 -8.66 -7.30 -18.07
N LEU A 116 -9.56 -6.39 -17.73
CA LEU A 116 -9.18 -5.07 -17.23
C LEU A 116 -8.94 -5.14 -15.72
N ILE A 117 -8.00 -4.34 -15.19
CA ILE A 117 -7.82 -4.22 -13.73
C ILE A 117 -9.16 -3.79 -13.10
N LEU A 118 -9.88 -2.86 -13.75
CA LEU A 118 -11.19 -2.36 -13.35
C LEU A 118 -12.19 -3.48 -13.02
N ASP A 119 -12.18 -4.60 -13.74
CA ASP A 119 -13.12 -5.72 -13.49
C ASP A 119 -12.90 -6.32 -12.09
N ARG A 120 -11.64 -6.33 -11.65
CA ARG A 120 -11.22 -6.83 -10.35
C ARG A 120 -11.44 -5.84 -9.21
N LEU A 121 -11.22 -4.55 -9.44
CA LEU A 121 -11.23 -3.51 -8.43
C LEU A 121 -12.46 -3.54 -7.50
N PHE A 122 -12.24 -3.18 -6.24
CA PHE A 122 -13.33 -2.91 -5.31
C PHE A 122 -14.00 -1.56 -5.64
N TYR A 123 -15.12 -1.27 -4.99
CA TYR A 123 -15.96 -0.10 -5.31
C TYR A 123 -15.22 1.26 -5.21
N PRO A 124 -14.43 1.54 -4.15
CA PRO A 124 -13.69 2.79 -4.06
C PRO A 124 -12.71 3.02 -5.22
N GLU A 125 -12.04 1.99 -5.71
CA GLU A 125 -11.09 2.13 -6.83
C GLU A 125 -11.84 2.21 -8.17
N LYS A 126 -13.00 1.55 -8.30
CA LYS A 126 -13.93 1.76 -9.43
C LYS A 126 -14.47 3.20 -9.49
N HIS A 127 -14.49 3.91 -8.36
CA HIS A 127 -14.88 5.32 -8.34
C HIS A 127 -14.01 6.20 -9.23
N ILE A 128 -12.73 5.84 -9.43
CA ILE A 128 -11.82 6.54 -10.36
C ILE A 128 -12.44 6.57 -11.77
N PHE A 129 -12.90 5.42 -12.27
CA PHE A 129 -13.56 5.33 -13.58
C PHE A 129 -14.88 6.09 -13.59
N ASN A 130 -15.71 5.92 -12.55
CA ASN A 130 -17.00 6.61 -12.46
C ASN A 130 -16.84 8.13 -12.53
N ARG A 131 -15.83 8.68 -11.84
CA ARG A 131 -15.62 10.13 -11.72
C ARG A 131 -14.99 10.74 -12.95
N HIS A 132 -13.90 10.15 -13.44
CA HIS A 132 -13.13 10.74 -14.54
C HIS A 132 -13.70 10.40 -15.91
N VAL A 133 -14.27 9.20 -16.09
CA VAL A 133 -14.75 8.74 -17.41
C VAL A 133 -16.24 8.99 -17.59
N LEU A 134 -17.05 8.58 -16.60
CA LEU A 134 -18.51 8.66 -16.75
C LEU A 134 -19.06 10.04 -16.37
N ALA A 135 -18.56 10.60 -15.27
CA ALA A 135 -19.05 11.88 -14.75
C ALA A 135 -18.26 13.10 -15.27
N ASN A 136 -17.09 12.90 -15.88
CA ASN A 136 -16.20 13.97 -16.36
C ASN A 136 -15.98 15.08 -15.31
N CYS A 137 -15.74 14.70 -14.04
CA CYS A 137 -15.47 15.69 -13.00
C CYS A 137 -14.13 16.41 -13.25
N GLU A 138 -13.89 17.51 -12.54
CA GLU A 138 -12.53 18.06 -12.45
C GLU A 138 -11.62 16.97 -11.84
N PRO A 139 -10.50 16.57 -12.46
CA PRO A 139 -9.49 15.70 -11.88
C PRO A 139 -9.24 15.85 -10.38
N ARG A 140 -9.03 17.07 -9.86
CA ARG A 140 -8.76 17.29 -8.41
C ARG A 140 -9.97 17.04 -7.51
N GLU A 141 -11.16 16.92 -8.09
CA GLU A 141 -12.40 16.59 -7.40
C GLU A 141 -12.73 15.08 -7.47
N GLY A 142 -11.85 14.26 -8.06
CA GLY A 142 -12.08 12.85 -8.27
C GLY A 142 -12.42 12.08 -7.00
N GLY A 143 -11.75 12.40 -5.88
CA GLY A 143 -12.03 11.77 -4.59
C GLY A 143 -13.38 12.11 -3.97
N TYR A 144 -14.05 13.21 -4.34
CA TYR A 144 -15.29 13.60 -3.67
C TYR A 144 -16.41 12.56 -3.84
N GLY A 145 -17.08 12.28 -2.73
CA GLY A 145 -18.16 11.28 -2.66
C GLY A 145 -17.68 9.82 -2.66
N ASN A 146 -16.37 9.56 -2.63
CA ASN A 146 -15.86 8.19 -2.53
C ASN A 146 -16.01 7.61 -1.12
N MET A 147 -15.99 6.28 -1.03
CA MET A 147 -15.78 5.54 0.21
C MET A 147 -14.33 5.75 0.68
N VAL A 148 -14.14 6.24 1.92
CA VAL A 148 -12.80 6.48 2.45
C VAL A 148 -12.18 5.17 2.96
N ASN A 149 -11.20 4.64 2.23
CA ASN A 149 -10.45 3.41 2.54
C ASN A 149 -8.94 3.58 2.28
N CYS A 150 -8.18 2.49 2.42
CA CYS A 150 -6.77 2.36 2.08
C CYS A 150 -6.47 2.38 0.56
N GLY A 151 -7.50 2.41 -0.28
CA GLY A 151 -7.42 2.17 -1.73
C GLY A 151 -6.43 3.03 -2.48
N ALA A 152 -6.21 4.28 -2.06
CA ALA A 152 -5.16 5.12 -2.65
C ALA A 152 -3.76 4.82 -2.09
N ALA A 153 -3.67 4.45 -0.81
CA ALA A 153 -2.40 4.16 -0.16
C ALA A 153 -1.80 2.85 -0.67
N MET A 154 -2.60 1.80 -0.88
CA MET A 154 -2.10 0.46 -1.23
C MET A 154 -1.23 0.42 -2.50
N TYR A 155 -1.38 1.38 -3.43
CA TYR A 155 -0.60 1.42 -4.67
C TYR A 155 0.32 2.64 -4.83
N ILE A 156 0.45 3.48 -3.80
CA ILE A 156 1.13 4.79 -3.91
C ILE A 156 2.66 4.71 -3.87
N ALA A 157 3.22 3.55 -3.52
CA ALA A 157 4.66 3.35 -3.32
C ALA A 157 5.55 3.87 -4.47
N PRO A 158 5.17 3.77 -5.76
CA PRO A 158 5.95 4.36 -6.85
C PRO A 158 6.23 5.85 -6.73
N ILE A 159 5.32 6.64 -6.14
CA ILE A 159 5.55 8.07 -5.87
C ILE A 159 6.68 8.24 -4.86
N GLY A 160 6.71 7.40 -3.82
CA GLY A 160 7.81 7.36 -2.86
C GLY A 160 9.16 6.99 -3.50
N MET A 161 9.16 6.09 -4.49
CA MET A 161 10.37 5.70 -5.21
C MET A 161 10.92 6.83 -6.11
N VAL A 162 10.04 7.54 -6.82
CA VAL A 162 10.43 8.69 -7.66
C VAL A 162 10.95 9.86 -6.82
N ASN A 163 10.47 9.99 -5.58
CA ASN A 163 10.93 11.01 -4.62
C ASN A 163 11.94 10.44 -3.60
N ALA A 164 12.72 9.42 -3.96
CA ALA A 164 13.68 8.79 -3.07
C ALA A 164 14.56 9.83 -2.34
N CYS A 165 14.68 9.69 -1.01
CA CYS A 165 15.38 10.63 -0.12
C CYS A 165 14.73 12.02 0.01
N ASN A 166 13.51 12.24 -0.50
CA ASN A 166 12.75 13.48 -0.35
C ASN A 166 11.30 13.22 0.13
N PRO A 167 11.10 12.91 1.43
CA PRO A 167 9.79 12.59 1.97
C PRO A 167 8.72 13.69 1.82
N LYS A 168 9.13 14.97 1.80
CA LYS A 168 8.19 16.09 1.63
C LYS A 168 7.60 16.09 0.23
N ALA A 169 8.44 15.96 -0.80
CA ALA A 169 7.99 15.95 -2.18
C ALA A 169 7.14 14.70 -2.46
N ALA A 170 7.52 13.54 -1.89
CA ALA A 170 6.73 12.32 -1.96
C ALA A 170 5.30 12.50 -1.39
N TYR A 171 5.19 13.12 -0.20
CA TYR A 171 3.90 13.44 0.40
C TYR A 171 3.08 14.36 -0.51
N ASP A 172 3.68 15.46 -0.98
CA ASP A 172 2.97 16.46 -1.78
C ASP A 172 2.46 15.89 -3.11
N GLU A 173 3.32 15.17 -3.83
CA GLU A 173 2.94 14.54 -5.10
C GLU A 173 1.87 13.46 -4.90
N ALA A 174 1.97 12.66 -3.83
CA ALA A 174 0.93 11.69 -3.52
C ALA A 174 -0.41 12.35 -3.21
N ILE A 175 -0.44 13.48 -2.49
CA ILE A 175 -1.67 14.24 -2.29
C ILE A 175 -2.20 14.79 -3.62
N LEU A 176 -1.34 15.37 -4.46
CA LEU A 176 -1.73 15.91 -5.76
C LEU A 176 -2.33 14.84 -6.67
N PHE A 177 -1.66 13.71 -6.82
CA PHE A 177 -2.10 12.59 -7.64
C PHE A 177 -3.33 11.88 -7.07
N ALA A 178 -3.28 11.46 -5.80
CA ALA A 178 -4.35 10.66 -5.19
C ALA A 178 -5.61 11.46 -4.88
N SER A 179 -5.59 12.81 -4.92
CA SER A 179 -6.82 13.62 -4.85
C SER A 179 -7.83 13.29 -5.96
N GLY A 180 -7.34 12.73 -7.08
CA GLY A 180 -8.19 12.18 -8.14
C GLY A 180 -8.89 10.87 -7.77
N HIS A 181 -8.58 10.23 -6.65
CA HIS A 181 -9.17 8.95 -6.25
C HIS A 181 -9.79 9.02 -4.84
N GLN A 182 -9.09 9.63 -3.89
CA GLN A 182 -9.50 9.64 -2.49
C GLN A 182 -9.58 11.03 -1.88
N LEU A 183 -10.19 11.06 -0.71
CA LEU A 183 -10.32 12.23 0.16
C LEU A 183 -10.07 11.84 1.62
N SER A 184 -10.06 12.82 2.52
CA SER A 184 -10.02 12.58 3.97
C SER A 184 -8.80 11.74 4.37
N TYR A 185 -8.92 10.97 5.45
CA TYR A 185 -7.87 10.12 5.99
C TYR A 185 -7.35 9.04 5.02
N GLY A 186 -8.11 8.64 3.99
CA GLY A 186 -7.62 7.74 2.94
C GLY A 186 -6.60 8.42 2.01
N LEU A 187 -6.87 9.67 1.64
CA LEU A 187 -5.92 10.51 0.89
C LEU A 187 -4.68 10.84 1.74
N GLU A 188 -4.90 11.22 3.00
CA GLU A 188 -3.84 11.50 3.97
C GLU A 188 -2.88 10.30 4.10
N ALA A 189 -3.42 9.09 4.27
CA ALA A 189 -2.61 7.88 4.41
C ALA A 189 -1.76 7.59 3.16
N ALA A 190 -2.26 7.87 1.95
CA ALA A 190 -1.49 7.73 0.72
C ALA A 190 -0.27 8.68 0.71
N GLY A 191 -0.47 9.94 1.12
CA GLY A 191 0.62 10.90 1.29
C GLY A 191 1.67 10.43 2.30
N VAL A 192 1.21 9.97 3.47
CA VAL A 192 2.10 9.51 4.54
C VAL A 192 2.90 8.29 4.12
N LEU A 193 2.28 7.30 3.48
CA LEU A 193 2.97 6.11 3.00
C LEU A 193 4.03 6.45 1.94
N ALA A 194 3.71 7.31 0.97
CA ALA A 194 4.70 7.76 -0.02
C ALA A 194 5.91 8.43 0.65
N ALA A 195 5.68 9.25 1.68
CA ALA A 195 6.75 9.86 2.48
C ALA A 195 7.61 8.82 3.21
N CYS A 196 6.99 7.80 3.82
CA CYS A 196 7.70 6.70 4.48
C CYS A 196 8.55 5.89 3.49
N VAL A 197 8.02 5.57 2.30
CA VAL A 197 8.78 4.88 1.25
C VAL A 197 9.96 5.74 0.80
N ALA A 198 9.75 7.02 0.49
CA ALA A 198 10.83 7.94 0.10
C ALA A 198 11.92 8.04 1.19
N LYS A 199 11.51 8.09 2.47
CA LYS A 199 12.44 8.10 3.61
C LYS A 199 13.25 6.81 3.71
N ALA A 200 12.63 5.66 3.43
CA ALA A 200 13.28 4.36 3.49
C ALA A 200 14.44 4.21 2.48
N PHE A 201 14.49 5.03 1.42
CA PHE A 201 15.64 5.06 0.50
C PHE A 201 16.90 5.73 1.08
N GLU A 202 16.79 6.48 2.18
CA GLU A 202 17.96 7.13 2.78
C GLU A 202 18.98 6.10 3.30
N PRO A 203 20.28 6.28 3.02
CA PRO A 203 21.32 5.38 3.55
C PRO A 203 21.35 5.40 5.08
N GLY A 204 21.25 4.21 5.69
CA GLY A 204 21.34 4.07 7.15
C GLY A 204 20.09 4.50 7.93
N VAL A 205 18.96 4.73 7.23
CA VAL A 205 17.67 5.03 7.85
C VAL A 205 17.28 3.96 8.88
N SER A 206 16.73 4.38 10.02
CA SER A 206 16.20 3.49 11.05
C SER A 206 14.67 3.39 10.98
N VAL A 207 14.10 2.41 11.68
CA VAL A 207 12.65 2.32 11.89
C VAL A 207 12.10 3.59 12.56
N GLN A 208 12.84 4.15 13.53
CA GLN A 208 12.42 5.38 14.20
C GLN A 208 12.34 6.55 13.22
N ASP A 209 13.29 6.68 12.29
CA ASP A 209 13.26 7.74 11.28
C ASP A 209 12.03 7.65 10.36
N ILE A 210 11.58 6.43 10.06
CA ILE A 210 10.37 6.18 9.25
C ILE A 210 9.12 6.59 10.03
N VAL A 211 9.02 6.21 11.31
CA VAL A 211 7.89 6.59 12.18
C VAL A 211 7.85 8.10 12.41
N ASP A 212 8.99 8.73 12.67
CA ASP A 212 9.10 10.18 12.84
C ASP A 212 8.69 10.93 11.57
N THR A 213 9.03 10.36 10.40
CA THR A 213 8.59 10.89 9.10
C THR A 213 7.08 10.77 8.94
N ALA A 214 6.50 9.62 9.32
CA ALA A 214 5.07 9.42 9.28
C ALA A 214 4.35 10.46 10.15
N LEU A 215 4.78 10.62 11.41
CA LEU A 215 4.22 11.59 12.37
C LEU A 215 4.43 13.05 11.97
N ARG A 216 5.51 13.35 11.23
CA ARG A 216 5.80 14.70 10.73
C ARG A 216 4.77 15.12 9.69
N TYR A 217 4.43 14.22 8.76
CA TYR A 217 3.56 14.56 7.65
C TYR A 217 2.08 14.30 7.93
N ALA A 218 1.77 13.22 8.66
CA ALA A 218 0.41 12.86 9.03
C ALA A 218 -0.33 14.01 9.74
N LYS A 219 -1.63 14.12 9.46
CA LYS A 219 -2.55 15.05 10.11
C LYS A 219 -3.59 14.34 10.97
N ASP A 220 -4.11 15.07 11.94
CA ASP A 220 -5.30 14.76 12.73
C ASP A 220 -5.40 13.29 13.21
N GLY A 221 -6.52 12.60 12.90
CA GLY A 221 -6.78 11.22 13.29
C GLY A 221 -5.72 10.23 12.79
N THR A 222 -5.22 10.40 11.56
CA THR A 222 -4.13 9.57 11.03
C THR A 222 -2.85 9.73 11.84
N LYS A 223 -2.49 10.96 12.22
CA LYS A 223 -1.32 11.20 13.07
C LYS A 223 -1.46 10.54 14.44
N GLN A 224 -2.64 10.70 15.06
CA GLN A 224 -2.87 10.17 16.40
C GLN A 224 -2.93 8.63 16.40
N ALA A 225 -3.55 8.02 15.39
CA ALA A 225 -3.54 6.57 15.21
C ALA A 225 -2.11 6.03 15.07
N ILE A 226 -1.29 6.63 14.20
CA ILE A 226 0.12 6.22 14.03
C ILE A 226 0.88 6.33 15.36
N HIS A 227 0.72 7.46 16.08
CA HIS A 227 1.36 7.67 17.37
C HIS A 227 0.99 6.58 18.38
N ASP A 228 -0.29 6.37 18.62
CA ASP A 228 -0.78 5.51 19.70
C ASP A 228 -0.49 4.04 19.42
N VAL A 229 -0.70 3.59 18.18
CA VAL A 229 -0.49 2.19 17.80
C VAL A 229 1.01 1.87 17.74
N CYS A 230 1.87 2.78 17.26
CA CYS A 230 3.33 2.57 17.29
C CYS A 230 3.89 2.61 18.72
N ALA A 231 3.42 3.52 19.57
CA ALA A 231 3.80 3.55 20.99
C ALA A 231 3.41 2.24 21.68
N LYS A 232 2.20 1.73 21.40
CA LYS A 232 1.75 0.42 21.90
C LYS A 232 2.64 -0.72 21.40
N ALA A 233 3.03 -0.71 20.13
CA ALA A 233 3.93 -1.73 19.58
C ALA A 233 5.31 -1.74 20.26
N LEU A 234 5.87 -0.57 20.59
CA LEU A 234 7.12 -0.48 21.35
C LEU A 234 7.02 -1.15 22.73
N GLU A 235 5.93 -0.89 23.46
CA GLU A 235 5.67 -1.53 24.77
C GLU A 235 5.55 -3.06 24.66
N LEU A 236 5.00 -3.54 23.55
CA LEU A 236 4.74 -4.96 23.30
C LEU A 236 5.97 -5.75 22.81
N ARG A 237 7.08 -5.08 22.43
CA ARG A 237 8.30 -5.74 21.90
C ARG A 237 8.80 -6.88 22.80
N ALA A 238 8.78 -6.68 24.12
CA ALA A 238 9.25 -7.68 25.09
C ALA A 238 8.40 -8.96 25.14
N VAL A 239 7.14 -8.88 24.71
CA VAL A 239 6.17 -9.98 24.72
C VAL A 239 5.67 -10.31 23.31
N LYS A 240 6.42 -9.94 22.26
CA LYS A 240 5.99 -10.08 20.86
C LYS A 240 5.63 -11.51 20.43
N GLN A 241 6.12 -12.52 21.16
CA GLN A 241 5.77 -13.93 20.96
C GLN A 241 4.34 -14.27 21.39
N GLU A 242 3.72 -13.48 22.28
CA GLU A 242 2.32 -13.60 22.70
C GLU A 242 1.38 -12.97 21.65
N ARG A 243 1.39 -13.51 20.42
CA ARG A 243 0.74 -12.90 19.24
C ARG A 243 -0.72 -12.48 19.45
N SER A 244 -1.53 -13.31 20.12
CA SER A 244 -2.94 -12.94 20.39
C SER A 244 -3.07 -11.73 21.30
N ARG A 245 -2.17 -11.57 22.29
CA ARG A 245 -2.12 -10.39 23.16
C ARG A 245 -1.66 -9.16 22.39
N VAL A 246 -0.67 -9.31 21.51
CA VAL A 246 -0.20 -8.22 20.64
C VAL A 246 -1.33 -7.73 19.74
N VAL A 247 -1.95 -8.63 18.97
CA VAL A 247 -3.03 -8.29 18.04
C VAL A 247 -4.19 -7.62 18.77
N GLN A 248 -4.62 -8.17 19.91
CA GLN A 248 -5.66 -7.56 20.72
C GLN A 248 -5.30 -6.13 21.14
N ALA A 249 -4.10 -5.92 21.69
CA ALA A 249 -3.68 -4.61 22.17
C ALA A 249 -3.51 -3.58 21.04
N LEU A 250 -3.03 -3.98 19.86
CA LEU A 250 -2.94 -3.10 18.69
C LEU A 250 -4.33 -2.76 18.13
N HIS A 251 -5.24 -3.74 18.05
CA HIS A 251 -6.63 -3.49 17.64
C HIS A 251 -7.36 -2.57 18.62
N GLU A 252 -7.17 -2.75 19.94
CA GLU A 252 -7.73 -1.87 20.98
C GLU A 252 -7.20 -0.43 20.85
N ALA A 253 -5.91 -0.25 20.54
CA ALA A 253 -5.33 1.07 20.29
C ALA A 253 -5.89 1.75 19.02
N MET A 254 -6.40 0.96 18.06
CA MET A 254 -6.96 1.46 16.80
C MET A 254 -8.44 1.89 16.92
N VAL A 255 -9.19 1.33 17.88
CA VAL A 255 -10.63 1.58 18.08
C VAL A 255 -11.04 3.06 18.06
N PRO A 256 -10.31 4.02 18.68
CA PRO A 256 -10.72 5.42 18.66
C PRO A 256 -10.70 6.06 17.27
N TYR A 257 -9.96 5.48 16.32
CA TYR A 257 -9.65 6.07 15.02
C TYR A 257 -10.29 5.32 13.85
N SER A 258 -10.81 4.11 14.06
CA SER A 258 -11.51 3.36 13.02
C SER A 258 -12.82 2.76 13.55
N PRO A 259 -13.96 3.01 12.89
CA PRO A 259 -15.21 2.39 13.27
C PRO A 259 -15.34 0.93 12.79
N MET A 260 -14.40 0.40 12.01
CA MET A 260 -14.56 -0.86 11.27
C MET A 260 -14.57 -2.09 12.18
N GLY A 261 -13.59 -2.17 13.09
CA GLY A 261 -13.39 -3.34 13.95
C GLY A 261 -13.32 -4.65 13.13
N ASP A 262 -13.81 -5.74 13.71
CA ASP A 262 -13.91 -7.04 13.02
C ASP A 262 -15.09 -7.10 12.03
N ASP A 263 -15.86 -6.01 11.90
CA ASP A 263 -17.10 -5.95 11.14
C ASP A 263 -16.90 -5.53 9.67
N VAL A 264 -15.96 -6.20 9.01
CA VAL A 264 -15.44 -5.85 7.68
C VAL A 264 -16.26 -6.40 6.50
N ASN A 265 -17.34 -7.14 6.78
CA ASN A 265 -18.19 -7.75 5.76
C ASN A 265 -19.50 -6.95 5.56
N ARG A 266 -20.01 -6.89 4.32
CA ARG A 266 -21.35 -6.35 4.03
C ARG A 266 -22.39 -7.48 4.08
N SER A 267 -23.53 -7.25 4.72
CA SER A 267 -24.62 -8.23 4.83
C SER A 267 -25.99 -7.55 4.72
N ILE A 268 -27.03 -8.33 4.42
CA ILE A 268 -28.41 -7.84 4.26
C ILE A 268 -28.94 -7.18 5.55
N ASP A 269 -28.53 -7.69 6.71
CA ASP A 269 -28.97 -7.20 8.02
C ASP A 269 -28.45 -5.79 8.35
N LYS A 270 -27.49 -5.27 7.58
CA LYS A 270 -26.93 -3.93 7.75
C LYS A 270 -27.56 -2.88 6.85
N LEU A 271 -28.45 -3.27 5.94
CA LEU A 271 -29.02 -2.35 4.97
C LEU A 271 -29.88 -1.29 5.67
N GLY A 272 -29.61 -0.02 5.40
CA GLY A 272 -30.33 1.11 5.99
C GLY A 272 -29.95 1.43 7.44
N ILE A 273 -29.07 0.65 8.08
CA ILE A 273 -28.57 0.94 9.43
C ILE A 273 -27.45 1.99 9.33
N PRO A 274 -27.59 3.17 9.97
CA PRO A 274 -26.55 4.19 9.96
C PRO A 274 -25.24 3.66 10.56
N SER A 275 -24.13 3.94 9.88
CA SER A 275 -22.78 3.61 10.33
C SER A 275 -21.78 4.65 9.82
N ASN A 276 -20.67 4.82 10.54
CA ASN A 276 -19.56 5.67 10.15
C ASN A 276 -18.53 4.95 9.25
N HIS A 277 -18.76 3.69 8.88
CA HIS A 277 -17.82 2.94 8.01
C HIS A 277 -17.60 3.70 6.69
N TYR A 278 -16.33 3.93 6.35
CA TYR A 278 -15.88 4.61 5.13
C TYR A 278 -16.35 6.07 4.98
N THR A 279 -16.83 6.70 6.07
CA THR A 279 -17.27 8.10 6.04
C THR A 279 -16.08 9.06 6.21
N PRO A 280 -16.01 10.18 5.48
CA PRO A 280 -15.00 11.21 5.71
C PRO A 280 -15.02 11.74 7.15
N SER A 281 -13.83 11.90 7.73
CA SER A 281 -13.65 12.38 9.10
C SER A 281 -12.22 12.86 9.28
N ARG A 282 -12.01 13.98 9.97
CA ARG A 282 -10.66 14.38 10.40
C ARG A 282 -10.18 13.60 11.62
N LEU A 283 -11.08 12.93 12.33
CA LEU A 283 -10.75 12.22 13.58
C LEU A 283 -10.44 10.74 13.35
N PHE A 284 -10.72 10.21 12.15
CA PHE A 284 -10.46 8.81 11.81
C PHE A 284 -9.15 8.63 11.05
N SER A 285 -8.75 7.37 10.93
CA SER A 285 -7.69 6.89 10.06
C SER A 285 -8.11 5.59 9.36
N ILE A 286 -7.35 5.21 8.33
CA ILE A 286 -7.36 3.83 7.87
C ILE A 286 -6.67 2.95 8.94
N GLU A 287 -6.96 1.66 9.02
CA GLU A 287 -6.30 0.78 10.02
C GLU A 287 -4.92 0.31 9.54
N GLU A 288 -4.77 0.19 8.23
CA GLU A 288 -3.71 -0.58 7.61
C GLU A 288 -2.35 0.10 7.76
N LEU A 289 -2.27 1.42 7.56
CA LEU A 289 -1.02 2.17 7.69
C LEU A 289 -0.50 2.24 9.15
N PRO A 290 -1.33 2.63 10.16
CA PRO A 290 -0.91 2.56 11.55
C PRO A 290 -0.49 1.16 12.00
N LEU A 291 -1.23 0.11 11.61
CA LEU A 291 -0.89 -1.28 11.95
C LEU A 291 0.40 -1.73 11.24
N ALA A 292 0.59 -1.40 9.97
CA ALA A 292 1.81 -1.70 9.24
C ALA A 292 3.05 -1.09 9.93
N LEU A 293 2.99 0.20 10.27
CA LEU A 293 4.06 0.87 11.01
C LEU A 293 4.28 0.23 12.39
N ALA A 294 3.21 -0.15 13.08
CA ALA A 294 3.28 -0.82 14.36
C ALA A 294 3.95 -2.20 14.28
N TYR A 295 3.69 -3.00 13.25
CA TYR A 295 4.38 -4.28 13.05
C TYR A 295 5.84 -4.11 12.64
N ILE A 296 6.16 -3.10 11.83
CA ILE A 296 7.56 -2.70 11.56
C ILE A 296 8.27 -2.34 12.87
N VAL A 297 7.62 -1.55 13.72
CA VAL A 297 8.13 -1.19 15.05
C VAL A 297 8.28 -2.43 15.94
N LEU A 298 7.29 -3.30 16.02
CA LEU A 298 7.32 -4.49 16.88
C LEU A 298 8.51 -5.41 16.56
N HIS A 299 8.86 -5.51 15.28
CA HIS A 299 9.92 -6.38 14.77
C HIS A 299 11.24 -5.68 14.49
N ASP A 300 11.35 -4.40 14.85
CA ASP A 300 12.56 -3.60 14.65
C ASP A 300 13.06 -3.63 13.20
N GLY A 301 12.10 -3.65 12.26
CA GLY A 301 12.36 -3.64 10.83
C GLY A 301 12.66 -5.01 10.23
N ASP A 302 12.53 -6.14 10.93
CA ASP A 302 12.60 -7.45 10.27
C ASP A 302 11.42 -7.60 9.28
N LEU A 303 11.72 -7.62 7.97
CA LEU A 303 10.72 -7.64 6.91
C LEU A 303 9.83 -8.87 6.99
N LEU A 304 10.42 -10.04 7.16
CA LEU A 304 9.68 -11.30 7.10
C LEU A 304 8.78 -11.43 8.32
N GLU A 305 9.30 -11.17 9.51
CA GLU A 305 8.50 -11.29 10.73
C GLU A 305 7.43 -10.20 10.83
N ALA A 306 7.71 -8.97 10.37
CA ALA A 306 6.72 -7.91 10.28
C ALA A 306 5.58 -8.26 9.33
N VAL A 307 5.87 -8.72 8.11
CA VAL A 307 4.82 -9.12 7.15
C VAL A 307 4.02 -10.29 7.72
N LYS A 308 4.66 -11.36 8.18
CA LYS A 308 3.97 -12.55 8.71
C LYS A 308 3.03 -12.25 9.86
N ASP A 309 3.44 -11.42 10.82
CA ASP A 309 2.56 -11.02 11.94
C ASP A 309 1.49 -10.03 11.49
N GLY A 310 1.82 -9.08 10.62
CA GLY A 310 0.87 -8.11 10.07
C GLY A 310 -0.27 -8.78 9.31
N VAL A 311 0.05 -9.67 8.36
CA VAL A 311 -0.97 -10.39 7.59
C VAL A 311 -1.75 -11.43 8.42
N SER A 312 -1.23 -11.82 9.59
CA SER A 312 -1.90 -12.76 10.50
C SER A 312 -2.76 -12.06 11.58
N SER A 313 -2.88 -10.72 11.51
CA SER A 313 -3.63 -9.91 12.47
C SER A 313 -5.14 -9.88 12.21
N GLY A 314 -5.57 -10.18 10.98
CA GLY A 314 -6.98 -10.17 10.55
C GLY A 314 -7.42 -8.83 9.96
N ARG A 315 -8.69 -8.77 9.54
CA ARG A 315 -9.29 -7.62 8.83
C ARG A 315 -8.70 -7.44 7.42
N ASP A 316 -8.11 -6.29 7.12
CA ASP A 316 -7.58 -5.92 5.78
C ASP A 316 -6.10 -6.29 5.65
N THR A 317 -5.84 -7.59 5.64
CA THR A 317 -4.50 -8.16 5.85
C THR A 317 -3.54 -8.01 4.68
N ASP A 318 -4.04 -8.02 3.44
CA ASP A 318 -3.27 -7.75 2.22
C ASP A 318 -2.70 -6.33 2.25
N SER A 319 -3.53 -5.31 2.46
CA SER A 319 -3.07 -3.93 2.49
C SER A 319 -2.11 -3.64 3.67
N ILE A 320 -2.30 -4.25 4.84
CA ILE A 320 -1.29 -4.22 5.92
C ILE A 320 0.05 -4.79 5.43
N GLY A 321 0.02 -5.97 4.82
CA GLY A 321 1.21 -6.63 4.27
C GLY A 321 1.91 -5.78 3.21
N VAL A 322 1.14 -5.19 2.29
CA VAL A 322 1.63 -4.32 1.21
C VAL A 322 2.40 -3.13 1.76
N MET A 323 1.85 -2.44 2.77
CA MET A 323 2.49 -1.25 3.34
C MET A 323 3.77 -1.60 4.11
N ILE A 324 3.78 -2.74 4.82
CA ILE A 324 5.01 -3.26 5.46
C ILE A 324 6.06 -3.58 4.39
N GLY A 325 5.67 -4.35 3.39
CA GLY A 325 6.54 -4.82 2.31
C GLY A 325 7.12 -3.67 1.48
N ALA A 326 6.32 -2.66 1.15
CA ALA A 326 6.78 -1.48 0.42
C ALA A 326 7.84 -0.68 1.21
N ILE A 327 7.58 -0.40 2.48
CA ILE A 327 8.50 0.38 3.32
C ILE A 327 9.80 -0.39 3.58
N LEU A 328 9.71 -1.64 4.03
CA LEU A 328 10.89 -2.43 4.37
C LEU A 328 11.64 -2.93 3.13
N GLY A 329 10.94 -3.15 2.02
CA GLY A 329 11.52 -3.42 0.72
C GLY A 329 12.36 -2.24 0.20
N ALA A 330 11.86 -1.01 0.33
CA ALA A 330 12.66 0.19 0.07
C ALA A 330 13.89 0.27 0.98
N MET A 331 13.75 -0.07 2.26
CA MET A 331 14.81 0.01 3.26
C MET A 331 15.93 -1.03 3.05
N GLN A 332 15.56 -2.26 2.68
CA GLN A 332 16.47 -3.43 2.73
C GLN A 332 16.79 -4.04 1.37
N GLY A 333 16.06 -3.65 0.32
CA GLY A 333 16.22 -4.20 -1.02
C GLY A 333 15.61 -5.59 -1.19
N VAL A 334 15.53 -6.03 -2.44
CA VAL A 334 14.90 -7.31 -2.83
C VAL A 334 15.52 -8.53 -2.15
N GLN A 335 16.79 -8.47 -1.77
CA GLN A 335 17.52 -9.56 -1.13
C GLN A 335 17.00 -9.89 0.29
N ALA A 336 16.19 -9.02 0.89
CA ALA A 336 15.52 -9.29 2.17
C ALA A 336 14.39 -10.33 2.04
N ILE A 337 13.90 -10.59 0.81
CA ILE A 337 12.83 -11.54 0.54
C ILE A 337 13.46 -12.86 0.07
N PRO A 338 13.09 -14.02 0.65
CA PRO A 338 13.60 -15.32 0.22
C PRO A 338 13.37 -15.58 -1.27
N ALA A 339 14.39 -16.12 -1.95
CA ALA A 339 14.35 -16.35 -3.39
C ALA A 339 13.24 -17.31 -3.82
N ASP A 340 12.85 -18.26 -2.96
CA ASP A 340 11.77 -19.21 -3.25
C ASP A 340 10.37 -18.62 -3.07
N GLU A 341 10.23 -17.55 -2.29
CA GLU A 341 9.00 -16.74 -2.22
C GLU A 341 8.89 -15.86 -3.48
N ILE A 342 10.00 -15.23 -3.91
CA ILE A 342 10.06 -14.47 -5.17
C ILE A 342 9.68 -15.36 -6.37
N ALA A 343 10.27 -16.55 -6.47
CA ALA A 343 9.98 -17.47 -7.58
C ALA A 343 8.50 -17.87 -7.63
N ALA A 344 7.86 -18.08 -6.48
CA ALA A 344 6.44 -18.39 -6.40
C ALA A 344 5.55 -17.20 -6.85
N LEU A 345 5.93 -15.97 -6.52
CA LEU A 345 5.25 -14.76 -7.00
C LEU A 345 5.38 -14.60 -8.53
N GLU A 346 6.56 -14.84 -9.09
CA GLU A 346 6.77 -14.73 -10.54
C GLU A 346 5.97 -15.80 -11.30
N GLU A 347 5.99 -17.04 -10.81
CA GLU A 347 5.27 -18.17 -11.43
C GLU A 347 3.76 -17.96 -11.45
N ALA A 348 3.18 -17.56 -10.31
CA ALA A 348 1.73 -17.46 -10.17
C ALA A 348 1.10 -16.31 -10.98
N ASN A 349 1.82 -15.19 -11.09
CA ASN A 349 1.19 -13.94 -11.54
C ASN A 349 1.41 -13.62 -13.01
N LYS A 350 2.36 -14.29 -13.68
CA LYS A 350 2.72 -14.04 -15.09
C LYS A 350 2.94 -12.55 -15.41
N GLN A 351 3.36 -11.79 -14.40
CA GLN A 351 3.80 -10.41 -14.59
C GLN A 351 5.29 -10.45 -14.88
N ASP A 352 5.73 -9.74 -15.91
CA ASP A 352 7.15 -9.53 -16.14
C ASP A 352 7.66 -8.45 -15.16
N PHE A 353 7.83 -8.83 -13.90
CA PHE A 353 8.25 -7.93 -12.82
C PHE A 353 9.62 -7.32 -13.11
N GLN A 354 10.54 -8.12 -13.67
CA GLN A 354 11.89 -7.68 -13.98
C GLN A 354 11.89 -6.56 -15.03
N THR A 355 11.24 -6.76 -16.18
CA THR A 355 11.17 -5.73 -17.23
C THR A 355 10.42 -4.48 -16.76
N GLN A 356 9.35 -4.64 -15.97
CA GLN A 356 8.61 -3.51 -15.40
C GLN A 356 9.48 -2.70 -14.44
N CYS A 357 10.25 -3.36 -13.57
CA CYS A 357 11.21 -2.69 -12.70
C CYS A 357 12.28 -1.94 -13.51
N ASP A 358 12.89 -2.58 -14.51
CA ASP A 358 13.98 -1.97 -15.28
C ASP A 358 13.53 -0.69 -16.00
N ARG A 359 12.35 -0.73 -16.64
CA ARG A 359 11.75 0.45 -17.29
C ARG A 359 11.42 1.56 -16.29
N PHE A 360 10.87 1.20 -15.14
CA PHE A 360 10.54 2.16 -14.10
C PHE A 360 11.79 2.78 -13.47
N ILE A 361 12.83 2.00 -13.22
CA ILE A 361 14.12 2.48 -12.71
C ILE A 361 14.71 3.52 -13.66
N GLU A 362 14.66 3.28 -14.98
CA GLU A 362 15.11 4.25 -15.97
C GLU A 362 14.32 5.57 -15.89
N ALA A 363 12.98 5.48 -15.86
CA ALA A 363 12.10 6.65 -15.79
C ALA A 363 12.30 7.43 -14.48
N ALA A 364 12.27 6.74 -13.33
CA ALA A 364 12.46 7.34 -12.01
C ALA A 364 13.85 7.98 -11.87
N SER A 365 14.90 7.31 -12.37
CA SER A 365 16.26 7.88 -12.34
C SER A 365 16.37 9.16 -13.16
N ALA A 366 15.70 9.24 -14.32
CA ALA A 366 15.69 10.44 -15.14
C ALA A 366 14.97 11.61 -14.44
N ILE A 367 13.83 11.35 -13.78
CA ILE A 367 13.09 12.36 -13.00
C ILE A 367 13.94 12.86 -11.83
N ILE A 368 14.52 11.95 -11.04
CA ILE A 368 15.39 12.31 -9.91
C ILE A 368 16.60 13.13 -10.38
N GLN A 369 17.19 12.79 -11.53
CA GLN A 369 18.28 13.57 -12.10
C GLN A 369 17.82 15.00 -12.43
N GLU A 370 16.65 15.18 -13.03
CA GLU A 370 16.11 16.52 -13.31
C GLU A 370 15.91 17.36 -12.03
N ASP A 371 15.39 16.74 -10.97
CA ASP A 371 15.26 17.38 -9.65
C ASP A 371 16.60 17.81 -9.06
N VAL A 372 17.62 16.94 -9.17
CA VAL A 372 18.99 17.27 -8.73
C VAL A 372 19.51 18.48 -9.49
N HIS A 373 19.40 18.49 -10.83
CA HIS A 373 19.83 19.64 -11.64
C HIS A 373 19.05 20.92 -11.29
N PHE A 374 17.75 20.82 -11.02
CA PHE A 374 16.95 21.96 -10.57
C PHE A 374 17.44 22.52 -9.24
N ASN A 375 17.74 21.65 -8.27
CA ASN A 375 18.27 22.05 -6.97
C ASN A 375 19.68 22.63 -7.07
N GLU A 376 20.54 22.11 -7.95
CA GLU A 376 21.86 22.66 -8.22
C GLU A 376 21.77 24.09 -8.77
N ARG A 377 20.86 24.36 -9.72
CA ARG A 377 20.61 25.73 -10.23
C ARG A 377 20.19 26.69 -9.11
N ARG A 378 19.33 26.23 -8.20
CA ARG A 378 18.92 27.02 -7.02
C ARG A 378 20.10 27.30 -6.09
N GLN A 379 20.94 26.30 -5.83
CA GLN A 379 22.14 26.48 -5.01
C GLN A 379 23.13 27.47 -5.66
N GLN A 380 23.31 27.41 -6.98
CA GLN A 380 24.16 28.36 -7.72
C GLN A 380 23.65 29.80 -7.58
N LEU A 381 22.33 30.02 -7.70
CA LEU A 381 21.73 31.33 -7.46
C LEU A 381 21.94 31.82 -6.02
N LEU A 382 21.80 30.95 -5.03
CA LEU A 382 22.02 31.33 -3.62
C LEU A 382 23.49 31.68 -3.35
N ARG A 383 24.44 31.08 -4.06
CA ARG A 383 25.86 31.44 -3.94
C ARG A 383 26.16 32.84 -4.47
N SER A 384 25.33 33.43 -5.34
CA SER A 384 25.51 34.82 -5.78
C SER A 384 24.99 35.86 -4.78
N ILE A 385 24.42 35.42 -3.65
CA ILE A 385 24.01 36.29 -2.53
C ILE A 385 25.19 36.50 -1.55
N GLN A 386 26.18 35.60 -1.56
CA GLN A 386 27.44 35.72 -0.82
C GLN A 386 28.43 36.58 -1.59
#